data_AF-A0A937SKS3-F1
#
_entry.id   AF-A0A937SKS3-F1
#
_cell.length_a   1.000
_cell.length_b   1.000
_cell.length_c   1.000
_cell.angle_alpha   90.00
_cell.angle_beta   90.00
_cell.angle_gamma   90.00
#
_symmetry.space_group_name_H-M   'P 1'
#
loop_
_entity.id
_entity.type
_entity.pdbx_description
1 polymer ?
#
loop_
_entity_poly.entity_id
_entity_poly.type
_entity_poly.pdbx_seq_one_letter_code
_entity_poly.pdbx_strand_id
1 'polypeptide(L)'
;MSRNLIIPLLVTAVVATVSLGCSLVGRAVDSATGGAASTLEAMQSELEQALSTLPAEMGEVVPDLPLESDGVPPALPPLPDELTGDGATIRGSLSYPSEGIPALRVVAFNALGEEPVAEVETQPGESSYELVVPGGVYYVVAYTLDGSLAGGYTAAVLCGLTAACTDHILLPVPVGPGMPAEAIDPADWYAPEGTYPPAP
;
A
#
# COMPACT_ATOMS: atom_id res chain seq x y z
N MET A 1 8.78 -66.60 -20.57
CA MET A 1 10.10 -66.05 -20.96
C MET A 1 10.21 -64.66 -20.34
N SER A 2 10.55 -64.50 -19.06
CA SER A 2 11.85 -64.63 -18.39
C SER A 2 12.89 -63.56 -18.78
N ARG A 3 13.07 -62.58 -17.87
CA ARG A 3 14.32 -61.90 -17.38
C ARG A 3 14.01 -60.43 -17.02
N ASN A 4 13.73 -60.06 -15.76
CA ASN A 4 14.61 -59.90 -14.58
C ASN A 4 15.93 -59.15 -14.84
N LEU A 5 16.09 -57.95 -14.22
CA LEU A 5 17.18 -57.52 -13.30
C LEU A 5 17.05 -55.98 -13.09
N ILE A 6 16.66 -55.43 -11.94
CA ILE A 6 17.40 -55.31 -10.66
C ILE A 6 18.81 -54.71 -10.87
N ILE A 7 18.95 -53.40 -10.62
CA ILE A 7 20.22 -52.76 -10.26
C ILE A 7 19.99 -51.98 -8.95
N PRO A 8 20.45 -52.51 -7.80
CA PRO A 8 20.63 -51.77 -6.57
C PRO A 8 22.11 -51.39 -6.40
N LEU A 9 22.36 -50.51 -5.42
CA LEU A 9 23.60 -50.38 -4.65
C LEU A 9 24.74 -49.56 -5.29
N LEU A 10 24.92 -48.33 -4.79
CA LEU A 10 26.19 -47.94 -4.15
C LEU A 10 25.96 -46.72 -3.24
N VAL A 11 25.63 -47.07 -2.00
CA VAL A 11 25.78 -46.27 -0.80
C VAL A 11 27.27 -46.20 -0.46
N THR A 12 27.86 -45.01 -0.41
CA THR A 12 29.03 -44.66 0.44
C THR A 12 29.18 -43.14 0.39
N ALA A 13 28.58 -42.39 1.32
CA ALA A 13 29.20 -42.03 2.61
C ALA A 13 30.65 -41.53 2.45
N VAL A 14 30.83 -40.23 2.22
CA VAL A 14 32.09 -39.53 2.48
C VAL A 14 31.81 -38.49 3.56
N VAL A 15 31.92 -38.95 4.80
CA VAL A 15 32.00 -38.12 6.01
C VAL A 15 33.49 -38.01 6.39
N ALA A 16 33.90 -36.77 6.68
CA ALA A 16 35.07 -36.35 7.43
C ALA A 16 36.47 -36.58 6.83
N THR A 17 37.12 -35.48 6.40
CA THR A 17 38.55 -35.19 6.68
C THR A 17 38.93 -33.76 6.25
N VAL A 18 38.76 -32.75 7.12
CA VAL A 18 39.68 -31.59 7.14
C VAL A 18 39.82 -31.10 8.58
N SER A 19 40.83 -31.63 9.27
CA SER A 19 41.40 -31.04 10.49
C SER A 19 42.85 -31.47 10.53
N LEU A 20 43.76 -30.54 10.25
CA LEU A 20 44.99 -30.23 11.00
C LEU A 20 46.02 -29.50 10.11
N GLY A 21 46.47 -28.33 10.59
CA GLY A 21 47.66 -27.60 10.14
C GLY A 21 47.31 -26.22 9.57
N CYS A 22 47.77 -25.07 10.07
CA CYS A 22 48.92 -24.81 10.94
C CYS A 22 48.73 -23.46 11.66
N SER A 23 49.19 -23.39 12.91
CA SER A 23 49.20 -22.22 13.80
C SER A 23 50.13 -21.10 13.32
N LEU A 24 49.93 -19.92 13.94
CA LEU A 24 50.87 -18.79 14.11
C LEU A 24 50.73 -17.58 13.16
N VAL A 25 49.68 -16.77 13.37
CA VAL A 25 49.84 -15.32 13.57
C VAL A 25 48.92 -14.91 14.70
N GLY A 26 49.44 -14.91 15.92
CA GLY A 26 48.78 -14.35 17.09
C GLY A 26 49.75 -13.39 17.75
N ARG A 27 49.56 -12.08 17.52
CA ARG A 27 49.55 -11.05 18.56
C ARG A 27 49.38 -9.65 17.96
N ALA A 28 48.47 -8.91 18.61
CA ALA A 28 48.28 -7.46 18.63
C ALA A 28 47.54 -6.83 17.44
N VAL A 29 46.20 -6.80 17.51
CA VAL A 29 45.41 -5.57 17.41
C VAL A 29 44.23 -5.70 18.37
N ASP A 30 43.93 -4.58 19.02
CA ASP A 30 43.22 -4.40 20.26
C ASP A 30 41.79 -4.93 20.39
N SER A 31 41.49 -5.24 21.64
CA SER A 31 40.20 -5.44 22.25
C SER A 31 39.31 -4.20 22.08
N ALA A 32 38.46 -4.18 21.04
CA ALA A 32 37.36 -3.23 20.92
C ALA A 32 36.28 -3.75 19.96
N THR A 33 35.41 -4.67 20.41
CA THR A 33 34.03 -4.88 19.89
C THR A 33 33.27 -5.91 20.73
N GLY A 34 33.15 -5.65 22.03
CA GLY A 34 32.04 -6.19 22.81
C GLY A 34 30.87 -5.23 22.67
N GLY A 35 29.97 -5.47 21.71
CA GLY A 35 28.85 -4.53 21.48
C GLY A 35 28.05 -4.81 20.22
N ALA A 36 27.60 -6.04 20.01
CA ALA A 36 26.64 -6.36 18.95
C ALA A 36 25.57 -7.40 19.36
N ALA A 37 25.72 -8.06 20.52
CA ALA A 37 24.62 -8.82 21.12
C ALA A 37 23.75 -7.97 22.06
N SER A 38 24.27 -6.82 22.53
CA SER A 38 23.62 -5.99 23.54
C SER A 38 22.58 -5.02 23.00
N THR A 39 22.53 -4.75 21.69
CA THR A 39 21.65 -3.71 21.12
C THR A 39 20.19 -4.16 21.02
N LEU A 40 19.92 -5.43 20.69
CA LEU A 40 18.54 -5.91 20.59
C LEU A 40 17.89 -6.13 21.97
N GLU A 41 18.65 -6.66 22.93
CA GLU A 41 18.19 -6.81 24.32
C GLU A 41 18.03 -5.45 25.02
N ALA A 42 18.89 -4.46 24.71
CA ALA A 42 18.70 -3.09 25.18
C ALA A 42 17.45 -2.43 24.59
N MET A 43 17.19 -2.61 23.29
CA MET A 43 15.98 -2.09 22.64
C MET A 43 14.70 -2.72 23.20
N GLN A 44 14.70 -4.01 23.56
CA GLN A 44 13.55 -4.65 24.22
C GLN A 44 13.31 -4.10 25.62
N SER A 45 14.37 -3.89 26.40
CA SER A 45 14.28 -3.30 27.75
C SER A 45 13.74 -1.86 27.72
N GLU A 46 14.16 -1.05 26.74
CA GLU A 46 13.63 0.31 26.56
C GLU A 46 12.14 0.33 26.19
N LEU A 47 11.66 -0.64 25.39
CA LEU A 47 10.25 -0.75 25.04
C LEU A 47 9.39 -1.16 26.24
N GLU A 48 9.86 -2.10 27.07
CA GLU A 48 9.17 -2.48 28.31
C GLU A 48 9.13 -1.34 29.33
N GLN A 49 10.21 -0.57 29.42
CA GLN A 49 10.28 0.59 30.31
C GLN A 49 9.36 1.72 29.82
N ALA A 50 9.26 1.95 28.51
CA ALA A 50 8.32 2.91 27.93
C ALA A 50 6.85 2.51 28.16
N LEU A 51 6.52 1.22 28.04
CA LEU A 51 5.15 0.73 28.27
C LEU A 51 4.75 0.82 29.75
N SER A 52 5.71 0.67 30.67
CA SER A 52 5.49 0.78 32.13
C SER A 52 5.35 2.23 32.62
N THR A 53 5.77 3.22 31.83
CA THR A 53 5.68 4.65 32.21
C THR A 53 4.42 5.33 31.68
N LEU A 54 3.50 4.58 31.04
CA LEU A 54 2.21 5.13 30.67
C LEU A 54 1.38 5.39 31.94
N PRO A 55 0.98 6.64 32.22
CA PRO A 55 0.16 6.95 33.38
C PRO A 55 -1.20 6.24 33.26
N ALA A 56 -1.49 5.34 34.20
CA ALA A 56 -2.78 4.70 34.39
C ALA A 56 -3.81 5.65 35.04
N GLU A 57 -3.84 6.90 34.61
CA GLU A 57 -4.78 7.92 35.10
C GLU A 57 -5.55 8.52 33.92
N MET A 58 -6.23 7.66 33.16
CA MET A 58 -7.53 8.04 32.61
C MET A 58 -8.56 7.80 33.71
N GLY A 59 -8.58 8.73 34.68
CA GLY A 59 -9.76 8.94 35.48
C GLY A 59 -10.92 9.19 34.53
N GLU A 60 -11.97 8.39 34.71
CA GLU A 60 -13.24 8.48 34.02
C GLU A 60 -13.92 9.81 34.39
N VAL A 61 -13.44 10.90 33.81
CA VAL A 61 -14.20 12.13 33.71
C VAL A 61 -15.12 11.90 32.52
N VAL A 62 -16.28 11.30 32.78
CA VAL A 62 -17.42 11.47 31.88
C VAL A 62 -17.85 12.91 32.10
N PRO A 63 -17.55 13.87 31.21
CA PRO A 63 -18.26 15.13 31.28
C PRO A 63 -19.75 14.78 31.20
N ASP A 64 -20.52 15.25 32.18
CA ASP A 64 -21.97 15.32 32.09
C ASP A 64 -22.26 16.21 30.89
N LEU A 65 -22.33 15.59 29.70
CA LEU A 65 -22.66 16.27 28.46
C LEU A 65 -24.12 16.67 28.62
N PRO A 66 -24.44 17.98 28.66
CA PRO A 66 -25.83 18.40 28.61
C PRO A 66 -26.45 17.75 27.39
N LEU A 67 -27.55 17.01 27.57
CA LEU A 67 -28.42 16.55 26.49
C LEU A 67 -29.17 17.74 25.86
N GLU A 68 -28.46 18.84 25.62
CA GLU A 68 -28.95 19.96 24.83
C GLU A 68 -28.65 19.61 23.37
N SER A 69 -29.47 18.69 22.87
CA SER A 69 -29.63 18.42 21.45
C SER A 69 -30.36 19.60 20.81
N ASP A 70 -29.64 20.72 20.67
CA ASP A 70 -29.95 21.65 19.59
C ASP A 70 -29.69 20.87 18.30
N GLY A 71 -30.76 20.49 17.59
CA GLY A 71 -30.76 19.53 16.47
C GLY A 71 -29.98 19.95 15.21
N VAL A 72 -28.79 20.53 15.35
CA VAL A 72 -27.83 20.76 14.29
C VAL A 72 -26.87 19.57 14.32
N PRO A 73 -26.87 18.68 13.31
CA PRO A 73 -25.84 17.65 13.21
C PRO A 73 -24.47 18.34 13.27
N PRO A 74 -23.48 17.77 13.99
CA PRO A 74 -22.16 18.38 14.09
C PRO A 74 -21.64 18.62 12.67
N ALA A 75 -21.39 19.89 12.34
CA ALA A 75 -20.81 20.23 11.05
C ALA A 75 -19.44 19.55 10.96
N LEU A 76 -19.19 18.85 9.85
CA LEU A 76 -17.88 18.27 9.59
C LEU A 76 -16.82 19.37 9.68
N PRO A 77 -15.65 19.10 10.27
CA PRO A 77 -14.56 20.07 10.28
C PRO A 77 -14.25 20.51 8.83
N PRO A 78 -13.93 21.80 8.61
CA PRO A 78 -13.59 22.27 7.27
C PRO A 78 -12.35 21.54 6.73
N LEU A 79 -12.34 21.29 5.43
CA LEU A 79 -11.17 20.74 4.73
C LEU A 79 -9.98 21.70 4.92
N PRO A 80 -8.75 21.20 5.13
CA PRO A 80 -7.56 22.06 5.22
C PRO A 80 -7.44 23.01 4.03
N ASP A 81 -7.05 24.26 4.28
CA ASP A 81 -6.96 25.31 3.23
C ASP A 81 -6.07 24.88 2.05
N GLU A 82 -5.03 24.08 2.30
CA GLU A 82 -4.12 23.55 1.28
C GLU A 82 -4.81 22.63 0.26
N LEU A 83 -5.96 22.06 0.62
CA LEU A 83 -6.79 21.23 -0.24
C LEU A 83 -7.99 22.01 -0.79
N THR A 84 -7.98 23.33 -0.72
CA THR A 84 -9.03 24.19 -1.27
C THR A 84 -8.49 25.03 -2.42
N GLY A 85 -9.27 25.15 -3.49
CA GLY A 85 -8.90 25.91 -4.69
C GLY A 85 -9.21 25.16 -5.99
N ASP A 86 -8.85 25.72 -7.12
CA ASP A 86 -9.13 25.14 -8.44
C ASP A 86 -7.83 24.73 -9.16
N GLY A 87 -7.96 23.81 -10.11
CA GLY A 87 -6.88 23.48 -11.05
C GLY A 87 -5.78 22.59 -10.47
N ALA A 88 -6.09 21.78 -9.46
CA ALA A 88 -5.19 20.74 -9.00
C ALA A 88 -5.12 19.59 -10.02
N THR A 89 -3.98 18.90 -10.10
CA THR A 89 -3.77 17.84 -11.09
C THR A 89 -3.56 16.49 -10.43
N ILE A 90 -4.19 15.46 -10.98
CA ILE A 90 -3.94 14.05 -10.64
C ILE A 90 -3.40 13.35 -11.88
N ARG A 91 -2.25 12.67 -11.74
CA ARG A 91 -1.58 11.96 -12.84
C ARG A 91 -1.17 10.56 -12.43
N GLY A 92 -1.13 9.67 -13.40
CA GLY A 92 -0.66 8.31 -13.21
C GLY A 92 -0.49 7.54 -14.50
N SER A 93 -0.02 6.32 -14.35
CA SER A 93 0.15 5.34 -15.42
C SER A 93 -1.11 4.49 -15.55
N LEU A 94 -1.44 4.12 -16.78
CA LEU A 94 -2.54 3.23 -17.11
C LEU A 94 -2.01 1.83 -17.43
N SER A 95 -2.79 0.83 -17.06
CA SER A 95 -2.57 -0.57 -17.38
C SER A 95 -3.89 -1.23 -17.71
N TYR A 96 -3.87 -2.42 -18.29
CA TYR A 96 -5.06 -3.20 -18.60
C TYR A 96 -4.70 -4.70 -18.58
N PRO A 97 -5.57 -5.61 -18.09
CA PRO A 97 -5.25 -7.02 -17.91
C PRO A 97 -5.33 -7.84 -19.22
N SER A 98 -4.88 -7.26 -20.33
CA SER A 98 -4.73 -7.97 -21.62
C SER A 98 -3.55 -7.44 -22.42
N GLU A 99 -3.37 -7.96 -23.64
CA GLU A 99 -2.43 -7.37 -24.59
C GLU A 99 -2.97 -6.00 -25.06
N GLY A 100 -2.19 -4.95 -24.81
CA GLY A 100 -2.54 -3.58 -25.17
C GLY A 100 -3.52 -2.91 -24.21
N ILE A 101 -3.44 -1.58 -24.14
CA ILE A 101 -4.36 -0.75 -23.36
C ILE A 101 -5.45 -0.27 -24.32
N PRO A 102 -6.73 -0.59 -24.12
CA PRO A 102 -7.81 -0.02 -24.92
C PRO A 102 -7.95 1.48 -24.61
N ALA A 103 -8.86 2.18 -25.30
CA ALA A 103 -9.30 3.48 -24.81
C ALA A 103 -9.96 3.28 -23.43
N LEU A 104 -9.59 4.11 -22.45
CA LEU A 104 -10.09 4.04 -21.09
C LEU A 104 -10.73 5.38 -20.70
N ARG A 105 -11.72 5.35 -19.82
CA ARG A 105 -12.21 6.53 -19.11
C ARG A 105 -11.66 6.52 -17.70
N VAL A 106 -10.92 7.57 -17.32
CA VAL A 106 -10.43 7.74 -15.95
C VAL A 106 -11.28 8.78 -15.26
N VAL A 107 -11.78 8.47 -14.07
CA VAL A 107 -12.73 9.30 -13.33
C VAL A 107 -12.19 9.55 -11.91
N ALA A 108 -12.25 10.80 -11.47
CA ALA A 108 -12.05 11.18 -10.07
C ALA A 108 -13.42 11.34 -9.39
N PHE A 109 -13.67 10.51 -8.38
CA PHE A 109 -14.85 10.57 -7.52
C PHE A 109 -14.53 11.31 -6.23
N ASN A 110 -15.45 12.16 -5.76
CA ASN A 110 -15.29 12.82 -4.47
C ASN A 110 -15.33 11.78 -3.34
N ALA A 111 -14.30 11.72 -2.49
CA ALA A 111 -14.21 10.69 -1.44
C ALA A 111 -15.30 10.78 -0.34
N LEU A 112 -16.02 11.90 -0.23
CA LEU A 112 -17.09 12.08 0.76
C LEU A 112 -18.47 11.61 0.27
N GLY A 113 -18.67 11.50 -1.04
CA GLY A 113 -20.00 11.20 -1.61
C GLY A 113 -19.99 10.30 -2.85
N GLU A 114 -18.81 9.89 -3.31
CA GLU A 114 -18.60 9.04 -4.49
C GLU A 114 -19.25 9.57 -5.78
N GLU A 115 -19.49 10.88 -5.85
CA GLU A 115 -19.97 11.57 -7.05
C GLU A 115 -18.78 11.85 -7.99
N PRO A 116 -18.93 11.64 -9.31
CA PRO A 116 -17.89 11.95 -10.28
C PRO A 116 -17.68 13.47 -10.37
N VAL A 117 -16.41 13.91 -10.30
CA VAL A 117 -16.03 15.33 -10.31
C VAL A 117 -15.32 15.72 -11.60
N ALA A 118 -14.47 14.84 -12.12
CA ALA A 118 -13.79 15.03 -13.39
C ALA A 118 -13.54 13.69 -14.06
N GLU A 119 -13.45 13.70 -15.39
CA GLU A 119 -13.12 12.54 -16.20
C GLU A 119 -12.27 12.91 -17.41
N VAL A 120 -11.52 11.93 -17.90
CA VAL A 120 -10.79 12.01 -19.17
C VAL A 120 -10.90 10.66 -19.89
N GLU A 121 -11.05 10.70 -21.20
CA GLU A 121 -10.97 9.52 -22.06
C GLU A 121 -9.64 9.49 -22.79
N THR A 122 -8.96 8.34 -22.77
CA THR A 122 -7.68 8.12 -23.42
C THR A 122 -7.83 7.45 -24.77
N GLN A 123 -6.79 7.54 -25.60
CA GLN A 123 -6.72 6.82 -26.86
C GLN A 123 -6.23 5.38 -26.66
N PRO A 124 -6.55 4.45 -27.59
CA PRO A 124 -5.96 3.11 -27.55
C PRO A 124 -4.43 3.15 -27.55
N GLY A 125 -3.82 2.43 -26.62
CA GLY A 125 -2.38 2.34 -26.42
C GLY A 125 -1.79 3.46 -25.56
N GLU A 126 -2.59 4.44 -25.14
CA GLU A 126 -2.14 5.49 -24.22
C GLU A 126 -1.96 4.92 -22.82
N SER A 127 -0.78 5.16 -22.24
CA SER A 127 -0.34 4.53 -20.99
C SER A 127 -0.28 5.48 -19.80
N SER A 128 -0.85 6.68 -19.92
CA SER A 128 -0.87 7.69 -18.85
C SER A 128 -2.12 8.54 -18.97
N TYR A 129 -2.49 9.23 -17.90
CA TYR A 129 -3.58 10.19 -17.90
C TYR A 129 -3.25 11.42 -17.04
N GLU A 130 -4.05 12.46 -17.22
CA GLU A 130 -4.04 13.65 -16.37
C GLU A 130 -5.49 14.12 -16.17
N LEU A 131 -5.87 14.31 -14.90
CA LEU A 131 -7.14 14.93 -14.51
C LEU A 131 -6.87 16.30 -13.91
N VAL A 132 -7.72 17.27 -14.24
CA VAL A 132 -7.76 18.58 -13.59
C VAL A 132 -9.01 18.64 -12.72
N VAL A 133 -8.81 18.84 -11.42
CA VAL A 133 -9.87 18.82 -10.41
C VAL A 133 -9.78 20.05 -9.50
N PRO A 134 -10.85 20.42 -8.80
CA PRO A 134 -10.73 21.24 -7.60
C PRO A 134 -9.79 20.60 -6.57
N GLY A 135 -9.33 21.40 -5.62
CA GLY A 135 -8.71 20.89 -4.40
C GLY A 135 -9.72 20.04 -3.63
N GLY A 136 -9.26 18.91 -3.10
CA GLY A 136 -10.13 17.94 -2.47
C GLY A 136 -9.44 16.62 -2.17
N VAL A 137 -10.26 15.64 -1.83
CA VAL A 137 -9.83 14.25 -1.66
C VAL A 137 -10.66 13.38 -2.58
N TYR A 138 -9.99 12.57 -3.39
CA TYR A 138 -10.61 11.81 -4.46
C TYR A 138 -10.30 10.32 -4.39
N TYR A 139 -11.21 9.52 -4.94
CA TYR A 139 -10.90 8.17 -5.39
C TYR A 139 -10.77 8.17 -6.91
N VAL A 140 -9.81 7.43 -7.45
CA VAL A 140 -9.55 7.38 -8.89
C VAL A 140 -9.79 5.98 -9.41
N VAL A 141 -10.63 5.89 -10.46
CA VAL A 141 -11.01 4.63 -11.10
C VAL A 141 -10.90 4.80 -12.61
N ALA A 142 -10.36 3.80 -13.29
CA ALA A 142 -10.36 3.68 -14.74
C ALA A 142 -11.40 2.65 -15.17
N TYR A 143 -12.09 2.92 -16.27
CA TYR A 143 -13.09 2.04 -16.86
C TYR A 143 -12.77 1.79 -18.32
N THR A 144 -13.14 0.61 -18.82
CA THR A 144 -13.35 0.45 -20.26
C THR A 144 -14.47 1.39 -20.72
N LEU A 145 -14.43 1.86 -21.97
CA LEU A 145 -15.45 2.80 -22.47
C LEU A 145 -16.88 2.22 -22.47
N ASP A 146 -17.02 0.90 -22.45
CA ASP A 146 -18.31 0.21 -22.31
C ASP A 146 -18.75 0.00 -20.85
N GLY A 147 -17.92 0.42 -19.88
CA GLY A 147 -18.19 0.29 -18.44
C GLY A 147 -18.14 -1.14 -17.91
N SER A 148 -17.73 -2.12 -18.72
CA SER A 148 -17.77 -3.54 -18.35
C SER A 148 -16.69 -3.97 -17.36
N LEU A 149 -15.57 -3.24 -17.31
CA LEU A 149 -14.47 -3.51 -16.40
C LEU A 149 -13.96 -2.20 -15.78
N ALA A 150 -13.53 -2.29 -14.52
CA ALA A 150 -13.02 -1.17 -13.75
C ALA A 150 -11.68 -1.53 -13.07
N GLY A 151 -10.77 -0.57 -13.02
CA GLY A 151 -9.48 -0.63 -12.34
C GLY A 151 -9.37 0.51 -11.33
N GLY A 152 -9.05 0.20 -10.07
CA GLY A 152 -8.96 1.20 -9.00
C GLY A 152 -7.53 1.57 -8.62
N TYR A 153 -7.33 2.77 -8.07
CA TYR A 153 -6.13 3.09 -7.30
C TYR A 153 -6.33 2.63 -5.85
N THR A 154 -5.73 1.49 -5.50
CA THR A 154 -6.01 0.76 -4.25
C THR A 154 -4.74 0.39 -3.48
N ALA A 155 -4.92 -0.12 -2.26
CA ALA A 155 -3.83 -0.71 -1.48
C ALA A 155 -3.15 -1.89 -2.22
N ALA A 156 -3.89 -2.66 -3.02
CA ALA A 156 -3.33 -3.74 -3.82
C ALA A 156 -2.36 -3.24 -4.90
N VAL A 157 -2.60 -2.05 -5.48
CA VAL A 157 -1.66 -1.41 -6.41
C VAL A 157 -0.33 -1.13 -5.72
N LEU A 158 -0.37 -0.52 -4.53
CA LEU A 158 0.84 -0.21 -3.75
C LEU A 158 1.57 -1.48 -3.27
N CYS A 159 0.85 -2.58 -3.10
CA CYS A 159 1.39 -3.90 -2.78
C CYS A 159 1.98 -4.64 -4.01
N GLY A 160 1.82 -4.09 -5.21
CA GLY A 160 2.39 -4.64 -6.45
C GLY A 160 1.52 -5.69 -7.13
N LEU A 161 0.22 -5.74 -6.83
CA LEU A 161 -0.78 -6.59 -7.50
C LEU A 161 -0.43 -8.09 -7.53
N THR A 162 0.31 -8.57 -6.53
CA THR A 162 0.59 -10.00 -6.38
C THR A 162 -0.64 -10.74 -5.84
N ALA A 163 -0.66 -12.07 -5.93
CA ALA A 163 -1.73 -12.89 -5.36
C ALA A 163 -1.90 -12.75 -3.84
N ALA A 164 -0.92 -12.19 -3.13
CA ALA A 164 -1.01 -11.90 -1.69
C ALA A 164 -1.66 -10.54 -1.39
N CYS A 165 -1.82 -9.67 -2.39
CA CYS A 165 -2.40 -8.34 -2.27
C CYS A 165 -3.93 -8.42 -2.41
N THR A 166 -4.62 -8.68 -1.29
CA THR A 166 -6.07 -8.89 -1.24
C THR A 166 -6.86 -7.65 -0.81
N ASP A 167 -6.18 -6.53 -0.55
CA ASP A 167 -6.79 -5.30 -0.09
C ASP A 167 -7.09 -4.38 -1.28
N HIS A 168 -8.34 -4.45 -1.75
CA HIS A 168 -8.83 -3.69 -2.90
C HIS A 168 -9.49 -2.36 -2.49
N ILE A 169 -9.22 -1.85 -1.28
CA ILE A 169 -9.79 -0.59 -0.81
C ILE A 169 -9.19 0.57 -1.62
N LEU A 170 -10.07 1.43 -2.13
CA LEU A 170 -9.70 2.68 -2.80
C LEU A 170 -8.94 3.59 -1.83
N LEU A 171 -7.78 4.08 -2.28
CA LEU A 171 -6.96 4.98 -1.48
C LEU A 171 -7.36 6.44 -1.73
N PRO A 172 -7.55 7.24 -0.67
CA PRO A 172 -7.86 8.66 -0.82
C PRO A 172 -6.66 9.41 -1.40
N VAL A 173 -6.93 10.24 -2.41
CA VAL A 173 -5.94 11.06 -3.12
C VAL A 173 -6.18 12.52 -2.76
N PRO A 174 -5.48 13.09 -1.76
CA PRO A 174 -5.55 14.51 -1.45
C PRO A 174 -4.81 15.32 -2.51
N VAL A 175 -5.45 16.37 -3.00
CA VAL A 175 -4.85 17.33 -3.94
C VAL A 175 -5.28 18.75 -3.63
N GLY A 176 -4.45 19.70 -4.05
CA GLY A 176 -4.75 21.12 -3.94
C GLY A 176 -3.82 21.99 -4.79
N PRO A 177 -4.01 23.31 -4.79
CA PRO A 177 -3.15 24.22 -5.54
C PRO A 177 -1.68 24.09 -5.13
N GLY A 178 -0.81 23.77 -6.09
CA GLY A 178 0.62 23.54 -5.82
C GLY A 178 0.95 22.19 -5.17
N MET A 179 -0.06 21.34 -4.95
CA MET A 179 0.05 19.98 -4.45
C MET A 179 -0.54 19.00 -5.48
N PRO A 180 0.14 18.77 -6.61
CA PRO A 180 -0.29 17.75 -7.57
C PRO A 180 -0.15 16.35 -6.98
N ALA A 181 -1.05 15.45 -7.34
CA ALA A 181 -0.89 14.02 -7.08
C ALA A 181 -0.30 13.32 -8.30
N GLU A 182 0.73 12.52 -8.05
CA GLU A 182 1.49 11.77 -9.05
C GLU A 182 1.47 10.28 -8.68
N ALA A 183 1.75 9.42 -9.66
CA ALA A 183 1.76 7.96 -9.47
C ALA A 183 0.45 7.39 -8.90
N ILE A 184 -0.67 8.01 -9.29
CA ILE A 184 -2.01 7.54 -8.97
C ILE A 184 -2.42 6.58 -10.08
N ASP A 185 -2.00 5.33 -9.96
CA ASP A 185 -2.13 4.32 -11.01
C ASP A 185 -3.40 3.47 -10.78
N PRO A 186 -4.53 3.69 -11.49
CA PRO A 186 -5.76 2.91 -11.32
C PRO A 186 -5.64 1.52 -11.98
N ALA A 187 -4.78 0.68 -11.42
CA ALA A 187 -4.32 -0.57 -12.01
C ALA A 187 -4.95 -1.83 -11.38
N ASP A 188 -5.77 -1.70 -10.35
CA ASP A 188 -6.40 -2.85 -9.68
C ASP A 188 -7.69 -3.27 -10.39
N TRP A 189 -7.50 -4.05 -11.47
CA TRP A 189 -8.56 -4.62 -12.29
C TRP A 189 -9.16 -5.93 -11.74
N TYR A 190 -8.71 -6.38 -10.57
CA TYR A 190 -9.02 -7.71 -10.03
C TYR A 190 -9.90 -7.68 -8.78
N ALA A 191 -10.33 -6.48 -8.36
CA ALA A 191 -11.28 -6.33 -7.28
C ALA A 191 -12.62 -7.04 -7.62
N PRO A 192 -13.33 -7.58 -6.62
CA PRO A 192 -14.66 -8.13 -6.81
C PRO A 192 -15.63 -7.14 -7.47
N GLU A 193 -16.59 -7.64 -8.25
CA GLU A 193 -17.64 -6.81 -8.84
C GLU A 193 -18.39 -6.00 -7.77
N GLY A 194 -18.66 -4.72 -8.05
CA GLY A 194 -19.30 -3.81 -7.11
C GLY A 194 -18.38 -3.23 -6.03
N THR A 195 -17.06 -3.53 -6.05
CA THR A 195 -16.10 -2.90 -5.14
C THR A 195 -15.92 -1.40 -5.42
N TYR A 196 -15.97 -1.00 -6.69
CA TYR A 196 -15.79 0.38 -7.11
C TYR A 196 -17.12 1.03 -7.49
N PRO A 197 -17.21 2.37 -7.44
CA PRO A 197 -18.35 3.10 -7.99
C PRO A 197 -18.66 2.65 -9.43
N PRO A 198 -19.93 2.59 -9.83
CA PRO A 198 -20.29 2.27 -11.21
C PRO A 198 -19.76 3.37 -12.15
N ALA A 199 -19.48 3.00 -13.41
CA ALA A 199 -19.12 3.97 -14.43
C ALA A 199 -20.25 5.01 -14.61
N PRO A 200 -19.92 6.32 -14.75
CA PRO A 200 -20.89 7.39 -14.94
C PRO A 200 -21.55 7.40 -16.33
#